data_AF-A0A7H1N082-F1
#
_entry.id   AF-A0A7H1N082-F1
#
_cell.length_a   1.000
_cell.length_b   1.000
_cell.length_c   1.000
_cell.angle_alpha   90.00
_cell.angle_beta   90.00
_cell.angle_gamma   90.00
#
_symmetry.space_group_name_H-M   'P 1'
#
loop_
_entity.id
_entity.type
_entity.pdbx_description
1 polymer ?
#
loop_
_entity_poly.entity_id
_entity_poly.type
_entity_poly.pdbx_seq_one_letter_code
_entity_poly.pdbx_strand_id
1 'polypeptide(L)'
;MTADGKRILHFTLGPVQGFVAQARRTRDLWAGSFLLSWLAGQAMAAVTEAGGSIVLPDVTDDPLLAAIHTLRGGFGPAVGSLPNRFKAQVPVGFDPQDCRAAIDAAWRKLANRVWDRFVARVADQGLDTQTIWDRQVGGFWDPAWVIGDDAGDRTDLAWLDRRKNWRTWRPPVEGGDHCTLMGDWQELSGHVRSESTAQRQSQDAFWTKLREKLPNPLDLDEQGRVSTAEQFWATVAE
;
A
#
# COMPACT_ATOMS: atom_id res chain seq x y z
N MET A 1 8.74 -30.64 26.66
CA MET A 1 8.63 -29.47 27.56
C MET A 1 7.74 -28.47 26.85
N THR A 2 6.50 -28.36 27.31
CA THR A 2 5.41 -27.59 26.72
C THR A 2 5.58 -26.12 27.08
N ALA A 3 6.12 -25.33 26.16
CA ALA A 3 5.94 -23.89 26.21
C ALA A 3 4.53 -23.60 25.67
N ASP A 4 3.58 -23.45 26.58
CA ASP A 4 2.27 -22.81 26.33
C ASP A 4 2.47 -21.29 26.10
N GLY A 5 3.52 -20.95 25.36
CA GLY A 5 4.21 -19.67 25.42
C GLY A 5 3.84 -18.82 24.23
N LYS A 6 3.05 -17.78 24.45
CA LYS A 6 2.79 -16.82 23.38
C LYS A 6 4.02 -15.92 23.16
N ARG A 7 4.29 -15.56 21.92
CA ARG A 7 5.38 -14.65 21.51
C ARG A 7 4.85 -13.24 21.27
N ILE A 8 5.74 -12.25 21.33
CA ILE A 8 5.42 -10.87 20.96
C ILE A 8 5.84 -10.61 19.53
N LEU A 9 4.91 -10.06 18.75
CA LEU A 9 5.13 -9.52 17.42
C LEU A 9 5.01 -7.99 17.49
N HIS A 10 6.03 -7.28 17.03
CA HIS A 10 5.90 -5.89 16.63
C HIS A 10 5.92 -5.80 15.11
N PHE A 11 4.93 -5.15 14.53
CA PHE A 11 4.78 -5.01 13.08
C PHE A 11 4.61 -3.55 12.70
N THR A 12 5.15 -3.15 11.56
CA THR A 12 4.89 -1.83 10.97
C THR A 12 4.81 -1.90 9.45
N LEU A 13 3.85 -1.19 8.88
CA LEU A 13 3.69 -1.00 7.44
C LEU A 13 4.23 0.39 7.04
N GLY A 14 5.10 0.42 6.04
CA GLY A 14 5.59 1.65 5.41
C GLY A 14 5.73 1.47 3.90
N PRO A 15 6.11 2.51 3.15
CA PRO A 15 6.48 3.85 3.61
C PRO A 15 5.26 4.73 3.93
N VAL A 16 5.22 5.34 5.11
CA VAL A 16 4.11 6.24 5.52
C VAL A 16 4.29 7.64 4.94
N GLN A 17 5.46 8.23 5.16
CA GLN A 17 5.73 9.61 4.74
C GLN A 17 5.77 9.73 3.22
N GLY A 18 6.39 8.78 2.51
CA GLY A 18 6.42 8.77 1.04
C GLY A 18 5.06 8.57 0.38
N PHE A 19 4.06 8.04 1.10
CA PHE A 19 2.72 7.82 0.56
C PHE A 19 1.76 8.97 0.91
N VAL A 20 1.69 9.35 2.18
CA VAL A 20 0.71 10.34 2.66
C VAL A 20 1.13 11.78 2.32
N ALA A 21 2.42 12.08 2.28
CA ALA A 21 2.91 13.44 2.00
C ALA A 21 2.74 13.87 0.53
N GLN A 22 2.46 12.93 -0.37
CA GLN A 22 2.30 13.19 -1.81
C GLN A 22 0.87 13.57 -2.19
N ALA A 23 -0.07 13.55 -1.22
CA ALA A 23 -1.45 13.97 -1.42
C ALA A 23 -1.53 15.48 -1.72
N ARG A 24 -2.05 15.86 -2.88
CA ARG A 24 -2.26 17.27 -3.25
C ARG A 24 -3.60 17.83 -2.79
N ARG A 25 -4.55 16.96 -2.42
CA ARG A 25 -5.90 17.34 -1.99
C ARG A 25 -6.29 16.66 -0.69
N THR A 26 -7.21 17.29 0.04
CA THR A 26 -7.75 16.74 1.30
C THR A 26 -8.41 15.37 1.10
N ARG A 27 -9.02 15.14 -0.08
CA ARG A 27 -9.57 13.82 -0.45
C ARG A 27 -8.48 12.76 -0.60
N ASP A 28 -7.36 13.10 -1.21
CA ASP A 28 -6.22 12.19 -1.43
C ASP A 28 -5.55 11.86 -0.10
N LEU A 29 -5.48 12.84 0.81
CA LEU A 29 -4.98 12.66 2.18
C LEU A 29 -5.88 11.70 2.97
N TRP A 30 -7.20 11.87 2.87
CA TRP A 30 -8.16 10.96 3.49
C TRP A 30 -8.05 9.55 2.90
N ALA A 31 -8.04 9.42 1.57
CA ALA A 31 -7.93 8.13 0.89
C ALA A 31 -6.60 7.41 1.21
N GLY A 32 -5.50 8.15 1.28
CA GLY A 32 -4.18 7.62 1.65
C GLY A 32 -4.12 7.12 3.09
N SER A 33 -4.65 7.90 4.05
CA SER A 33 -4.68 7.48 5.46
C SER A 33 -5.63 6.31 5.69
N PHE A 34 -6.79 6.29 5.01
CA PHE A 34 -7.71 5.17 5.03
C PHE A 34 -7.08 3.89 4.46
N LEU A 35 -6.44 3.97 3.28
CA LEU A 35 -5.80 2.82 2.64
C LEU A 35 -4.71 2.22 3.55
N LEU A 36 -3.86 3.07 4.13
CA LEU A 36 -2.80 2.62 5.05
C LEU A 36 -3.40 1.90 6.27
N SER A 37 -4.48 2.44 6.82
CA SER A 37 -5.19 1.85 7.97
C SER A 37 -5.84 0.52 7.60
N TRP A 38 -6.49 0.46 6.44
CA TRP A 38 -7.14 -0.75 5.93
C TRP A 38 -6.12 -1.87 5.68
N LEU A 39 -4.98 -1.57 5.04
CA LEU A 39 -3.91 -2.54 4.83
C LEU A 39 -3.27 -3.00 6.16
N ALA A 40 -3.05 -2.09 7.11
CA ALA A 40 -2.60 -2.48 8.44
C ALA A 40 -3.62 -3.41 9.13
N GLY A 41 -4.92 -3.14 8.95
CA GLY A 41 -6.00 -4.00 9.40
C GLY A 41 -5.97 -5.40 8.78
N GLN A 42 -5.57 -5.56 7.52
CA GLN A 42 -5.40 -6.89 6.91
C GLN A 42 -4.32 -7.71 7.63
N ALA A 43 -3.22 -7.07 8.03
CA ALA A 43 -2.20 -7.74 8.84
C ALA A 43 -2.69 -8.08 10.26
N MET A 44 -3.47 -7.19 10.89
CA MET A 44 -4.08 -7.48 12.19
C MET A 44 -5.08 -8.65 12.10
N ALA A 45 -5.87 -8.71 11.03
CA ALA A 45 -6.81 -9.81 10.78
C ALA A 45 -6.09 -11.15 10.62
N ALA A 46 -4.96 -11.19 9.90
CA ALA A 46 -4.14 -12.40 9.78
C ALA A 46 -3.63 -12.90 11.14
N VAL A 47 -3.27 -11.97 12.05
CA VAL A 47 -2.86 -12.31 13.41
C VAL A 47 -4.02 -12.91 14.22
N THR A 48 -5.19 -12.27 14.21
CA THR A 48 -6.35 -12.72 15.00
C THR A 48 -6.92 -14.04 14.47
N GLU A 49 -6.94 -14.23 13.15
CA GLU A 49 -7.35 -15.48 12.49
C GLU A 49 -6.43 -16.66 12.83
N ALA A 50 -5.13 -16.39 13.04
CA ALA A 50 -4.18 -17.39 13.51
C ALA A 50 -4.27 -17.67 15.03
N GLY A 51 -5.24 -17.09 15.75
CA GLY A 51 -5.40 -17.25 17.20
C GLY A 51 -4.50 -16.34 18.04
N GLY A 52 -3.89 -15.32 17.43
CA GLY A 52 -3.21 -14.24 18.12
C GLY A 52 -4.18 -13.17 18.65
N SER A 53 -3.64 -12.20 19.38
CA SER A 53 -4.39 -11.05 19.89
C SER A 53 -3.59 -9.76 19.74
N ILE A 54 -4.21 -8.70 19.27
CA ILE A 54 -3.57 -7.37 19.21
C ILE A 54 -3.50 -6.81 20.63
N VAL A 55 -2.30 -6.42 21.04
CA VAL A 55 -2.00 -5.85 22.37
C VAL A 55 -2.03 -4.33 22.32
N LEU A 56 -1.53 -3.74 21.24
CA LEU A 56 -1.58 -2.31 20.97
C LEU A 56 -1.77 -2.06 19.46
N PRO A 57 -2.71 -1.22 19.03
CA PRO A 57 -3.74 -0.54 19.84
C PRO A 57 -4.80 -1.53 20.36
N ASP A 58 -5.73 -1.04 21.18
CA ASP A 58 -6.96 -1.79 21.48
C ASP A 58 -7.87 -1.79 20.24
N VAL A 59 -8.29 -2.97 19.82
CA VAL A 59 -9.09 -3.21 18.61
C VAL A 59 -10.36 -4.03 18.89
N THR A 60 -10.69 -4.25 20.16
CA THR A 60 -11.76 -5.18 20.58
C THR A 60 -13.10 -4.91 19.89
N ASP A 61 -13.42 -3.64 19.64
CA ASP A 61 -14.63 -3.19 18.93
C ASP A 61 -14.30 -2.26 17.76
N ASP A 62 -13.12 -2.40 17.15
CA ASP A 62 -12.73 -1.54 16.04
C ASP A 62 -13.59 -1.85 14.79
N PRO A 63 -14.33 -0.86 14.26
CA PRO A 63 -15.27 -1.08 13.17
C PRO A 63 -14.58 -1.46 11.86
N LEU A 64 -13.34 -1.01 11.64
CA LEU A 64 -12.57 -1.32 10.44
C LEU A 64 -12.08 -2.76 10.48
N LEU A 65 -11.56 -3.22 11.62
CA LEU A 65 -11.17 -4.61 11.80
C LEU A 65 -12.37 -5.56 11.70
N ALA A 66 -13.50 -5.20 12.30
CA ALA A 66 -14.75 -5.97 12.18
C ALA A 66 -15.24 -6.05 10.72
N ALA A 67 -15.16 -4.94 9.97
CA ALA A 67 -15.52 -4.93 8.55
C ALA A 67 -14.60 -5.83 7.71
N ILE A 68 -13.30 -5.91 8.04
CA ILE A 68 -12.35 -6.79 7.36
C ILE A 68 -12.71 -8.27 7.56
N HIS A 69 -13.03 -8.68 8.79
CA HIS A 69 -13.39 -10.08 9.08
C HIS A 69 -14.74 -10.51 8.48
N THR A 70 -15.71 -9.60 8.42
CA THR A 70 -17.09 -9.96 8.04
C THR A 70 -17.31 -10.16 6.54
N LEU A 71 -16.31 -9.89 5.68
CA LEU A 71 -16.32 -10.12 4.22
C LEU A 71 -17.62 -9.70 3.50
N ARG A 72 -18.35 -8.69 3.99
CA ARG A 72 -19.63 -8.29 3.40
C ARG A 72 -19.53 -6.95 2.70
N GLY A 73 -19.82 -6.98 1.41
CA GLY A 73 -20.02 -5.80 0.57
C GLY A 73 -21.10 -4.90 1.16
N GLY A 74 -20.70 -3.69 1.48
CA GLY A 74 -21.49 -2.60 2.05
C GLY A 74 -20.56 -1.40 2.29
N PHE A 75 -21.11 -0.22 2.60
CA PHE A 75 -20.30 0.93 3.01
C PHE A 75 -19.57 0.58 4.30
N GLY A 76 -18.26 0.35 4.19
CA GLY A 76 -17.38 0.15 5.34
C GLY A 76 -17.24 1.45 6.16
N PRO A 77 -16.57 1.40 7.31
CA PRO A 77 -16.33 2.59 8.12
C PRO A 77 -15.63 3.69 7.31
N ALA A 78 -16.04 4.94 7.50
CA ALA A 78 -15.52 6.10 6.76
C ALA A 78 -14.20 6.66 7.34
N VAL A 79 -13.61 5.97 8.33
CA VAL A 79 -12.43 6.44 9.06
C VAL A 79 -11.39 5.32 9.11
N GLY A 80 -10.15 5.64 8.75
CA GLY A 80 -9.00 4.78 8.99
C GLY A 80 -8.58 4.87 10.46
N SER A 81 -9.16 4.01 11.30
CA SER A 81 -8.90 3.99 12.75
C SER A 81 -7.63 3.24 13.13
N LEU A 82 -7.19 2.30 12.28
CA LEU A 82 -6.09 1.38 12.59
C LEU A 82 -4.72 1.99 12.23
N PRO A 83 -3.77 2.06 13.18
CA PRO A 83 -2.45 2.59 12.93
C PRO A 83 -1.61 1.62 12.08
N ASN A 84 -0.61 2.17 11.40
CA ASN A 84 0.35 1.42 10.60
C ASN A 84 1.42 0.69 11.43
N ARG A 85 1.34 0.70 12.77
CA ARG A 85 2.21 -0.04 13.68
C ARG A 85 1.34 -0.69 14.75
N PHE A 86 1.59 -1.95 15.04
CA PHE A 86 0.92 -2.66 16.13
C PHE A 86 1.85 -3.61 16.87
N LYS A 87 1.47 -3.92 18.10
CA LYS A 87 2.02 -4.98 18.94
C LYS A 87 0.96 -6.07 19.06
N ALA A 88 1.35 -7.32 18.88
CA ALA A 88 0.48 -8.46 19.05
C ALA A 88 1.14 -9.56 19.87
N GLN A 89 0.31 -10.37 20.48
CA GLN A 89 0.69 -11.61 21.11
C GLN A 89 0.25 -12.76 20.18
N VAL A 90 1.18 -13.62 19.77
CA VAL A 90 0.96 -14.63 18.72
C VAL A 90 1.34 -16.03 19.20
N PRO A 91 0.74 -17.10 18.63
CA PRO A 91 1.12 -18.47 18.97
C PRO A 91 2.59 -18.81 18.67
N VAL A 92 3.13 -19.81 19.36
CA VAL A 92 4.38 -20.45 18.94
C VAL A 92 4.20 -20.98 17.52
N GLY A 93 5.14 -20.68 16.63
CA GLY A 93 5.08 -21.11 15.23
C GLY A 93 4.37 -20.14 14.28
N PHE A 94 3.74 -19.06 14.77
CA PHE A 94 3.23 -18.00 13.90
C PHE A 94 4.34 -17.43 13.00
N ASP A 95 4.07 -17.35 11.69
CA ASP A 95 4.96 -16.75 10.70
C ASP A 95 4.49 -15.34 10.36
N PRO A 96 5.24 -14.27 10.74
CA PRO A 96 4.86 -12.90 10.40
C PRO A 96 4.72 -12.61 8.90
N GLN A 97 5.19 -13.52 8.04
CA GLN A 97 5.06 -13.43 6.60
C GLN A 97 3.61 -13.58 6.16
N ASP A 98 2.75 -14.21 6.98
CA ASP A 98 1.31 -14.27 6.74
C ASP A 98 0.68 -12.87 6.77
N CYS A 99 1.15 -11.98 7.66
CA CYS A 99 0.74 -10.57 7.67
C CYS A 99 1.12 -9.86 6.36
N ARG A 100 2.33 -10.12 5.85
CA ARG A 100 2.80 -9.59 4.57
C ARG A 100 1.91 -10.10 3.43
N ALA A 101 1.65 -11.40 3.38
CA ALA A 101 0.83 -12.03 2.36
C ALA A 101 -0.61 -11.46 2.34
N ALA A 102 -1.21 -11.24 3.52
CA ALA A 102 -2.54 -10.63 3.63
C ALA A 102 -2.57 -9.20 3.04
N ILE A 103 -1.58 -8.37 3.39
CA ILE A 103 -1.44 -7.03 2.81
C ILE A 103 -1.26 -7.12 1.29
N ASP A 104 -0.44 -8.04 0.79
CA ASP A 104 -0.17 -8.18 -0.65
C ASP A 104 -1.41 -8.60 -1.43
N ALA A 105 -2.15 -9.56 -0.91
CA ALA A 105 -3.37 -10.04 -1.53
C ALA A 105 -4.42 -8.91 -1.61
N ALA A 106 -4.61 -8.17 -0.52
CA ALA A 106 -5.54 -7.05 -0.46
C ALA A 106 -5.12 -5.91 -1.40
N TRP A 107 -3.83 -5.54 -1.39
CA TRP A 107 -3.26 -4.51 -2.26
C TRP A 107 -3.39 -4.87 -3.73
N ARG A 108 -2.99 -6.09 -4.12
CA ARG A 108 -3.12 -6.57 -5.51
C ARG A 108 -4.57 -6.63 -5.95
N LYS A 109 -5.50 -7.06 -5.08
CA LYS A 109 -6.93 -7.07 -5.41
C LYS A 109 -7.45 -5.67 -5.72
N LEU A 110 -7.06 -4.67 -4.92
CA LEU A 110 -7.40 -3.28 -5.20
C LEU A 110 -6.73 -2.81 -6.50
N ALA A 111 -5.45 -3.12 -6.69
CA ALA A 111 -4.68 -2.73 -7.87
C ALA A 111 -5.30 -3.25 -9.17
N ASN A 112 -5.69 -4.52 -9.19
CA ASN A 112 -6.34 -5.11 -10.35
C ASN A 112 -7.65 -4.40 -10.69
N ARG A 113 -8.45 -3.98 -9.68
CA ARG A 113 -9.67 -3.21 -9.93
C ARG A 113 -9.38 -1.84 -10.56
N VAL A 114 -8.33 -1.15 -10.10
CA VAL A 114 -7.90 0.13 -10.67
C VAL A 114 -7.41 -0.07 -12.11
N TRP A 115 -6.56 -1.08 -12.32
CA TRP A 115 -6.06 -1.46 -13.64
C TRP A 115 -7.19 -1.73 -14.62
N ASP A 116 -8.12 -2.62 -14.28
CA ASP A 116 -9.24 -3.02 -15.14
C ASP A 116 -10.15 -1.84 -15.49
N ARG A 117 -10.35 -0.93 -14.53
CA ARG A 117 -11.24 0.22 -14.69
C ARG A 117 -10.62 1.33 -15.53
N PHE A 118 -9.33 1.63 -15.33
CA PHE A 118 -8.71 2.84 -15.87
C PHE A 118 -7.58 2.58 -16.87
N VAL A 119 -6.71 1.59 -16.62
CA VAL A 119 -5.44 1.44 -17.36
C VAL A 119 -5.54 0.43 -18.49
N ALA A 120 -6.25 -0.68 -18.30
CA ALA A 120 -6.28 -1.82 -19.22
C ALA A 120 -6.63 -1.44 -20.67
N ARG A 121 -7.49 -0.42 -20.85
CA ARG A 121 -7.97 0.04 -22.17
C ARG A 121 -7.01 0.99 -22.90
N VAL A 122 -5.98 1.49 -22.23
CA VAL A 122 -4.97 2.39 -22.81
C VAL A 122 -3.56 1.81 -22.75
N ALA A 123 -3.37 0.70 -22.03
CA ALA A 123 -2.08 0.05 -21.84
C ALA A 123 -1.42 -0.38 -23.17
N ASP A 124 -2.21 -0.63 -24.21
CA ASP A 124 -1.75 -0.99 -25.56
C ASP A 124 -0.99 0.14 -26.30
N GLN A 125 -1.09 1.37 -25.81
CA GLN A 125 -0.43 2.55 -26.38
C GLN A 125 0.86 2.93 -25.66
N GLY A 126 1.11 2.31 -24.51
CA GLY A 126 2.35 2.47 -23.77
C GLY A 126 3.42 1.46 -24.18
N LEU A 127 4.61 1.64 -23.64
CA LEU A 127 5.72 0.70 -23.70
C LEU A 127 5.83 0.03 -22.34
N ASP A 128 5.63 -1.28 -22.29
CA ASP A 128 5.73 -2.08 -21.07
C ASP A 128 4.86 -1.58 -19.89
N THR A 129 3.75 -0.88 -20.17
CA THR A 129 2.86 -0.30 -19.14
C THR A 129 2.43 -1.32 -18.09
N GLN A 130 2.10 -2.55 -18.49
CA GLN A 130 1.74 -3.61 -17.55
C GLN A 130 2.93 -4.05 -16.69
N THR A 131 4.11 -4.17 -17.28
CA THR A 131 5.34 -4.51 -16.54
C THR A 131 5.73 -3.42 -15.55
N ILE A 132 5.60 -2.15 -15.93
CA ILE A 132 5.78 -1.00 -15.04
C ILE A 132 4.77 -1.08 -13.89
N TRP A 133 3.49 -1.28 -14.22
CA TRP A 133 2.43 -1.40 -13.22
C TRP A 133 2.68 -2.52 -12.21
N ASP A 134 2.95 -3.73 -12.68
CA ASP A 134 3.16 -4.91 -11.83
C ASP A 134 4.39 -4.77 -10.94
N ARG A 135 5.47 -4.18 -11.47
CA ARG A 135 6.69 -3.87 -10.70
C ARG A 135 6.38 -2.89 -9.57
N GLN A 136 5.69 -1.80 -9.89
CA GLN A 136 5.37 -0.75 -8.90
C GLN A 136 4.41 -1.28 -7.83
N VAL A 137 3.35 -1.99 -8.22
CA VAL A 137 2.40 -2.63 -7.28
C VAL A 137 3.12 -3.62 -6.36
N GLY A 138 4.02 -4.44 -6.91
CA GLY A 138 4.76 -5.43 -6.13
C GLY A 138 5.81 -4.84 -5.18
N GLY A 139 6.40 -3.69 -5.53
CA GLY A 139 7.48 -3.05 -4.77
C GLY A 139 7.06 -1.92 -3.83
N PHE A 140 5.77 -1.56 -3.79
CA PHE A 140 5.32 -0.34 -3.13
C PHE A 140 5.44 -0.38 -1.60
N TRP A 141 4.97 -1.46 -0.99
CA TRP A 141 4.88 -1.59 0.47
C TRP A 141 6.09 -2.34 1.05
N ASP A 142 6.65 -1.79 2.13
CA ASP A 142 7.76 -2.31 2.91
C ASP A 142 7.31 -2.58 4.36
N PRO A 143 6.58 -3.69 4.61
CA PRO A 143 6.30 -4.12 5.96
C PRO A 143 7.58 -4.61 6.65
N ALA A 144 7.73 -4.27 7.91
CA ALA A 144 8.81 -4.72 8.76
C ALA A 144 8.26 -5.24 10.09
N TRP A 145 8.91 -6.27 10.62
CA TRP A 145 8.50 -6.87 11.89
C TRP A 145 9.69 -7.36 12.70
N VAL A 146 9.42 -7.58 13.98
CA VAL A 146 10.28 -8.33 14.90
C VAL A 146 9.38 -9.25 15.73
N ILE A 147 9.76 -10.51 15.84
CA ILE A 147 9.06 -11.50 16.67
C ILE A 147 10.06 -12.10 17.67
N GLY A 148 9.62 -12.32 18.90
CA GLY A 148 10.46 -12.89 19.95
C GLY A 148 9.65 -13.29 21.17
N ASP A 149 10.31 -13.97 22.11
CA ASP A 149 9.69 -14.37 23.36
C ASP A 149 9.41 -13.15 24.24
N ASP A 150 8.32 -13.19 25.02
CA ASP A 150 8.00 -12.14 25.98
C ASP A 150 8.86 -12.30 27.24
N ALA A 151 9.87 -11.45 27.40
CA ALA A 151 10.68 -11.42 28.62
C ALA A 151 9.95 -10.77 29.82
N GLY A 152 8.79 -10.12 29.61
CA GLY A 152 8.03 -9.43 30.65
C GLY A 152 8.68 -8.15 31.18
N ASP A 153 9.85 -7.77 30.67
CA ASP A 153 10.66 -6.63 31.13
C ASP A 153 10.51 -5.37 30.25
N ARG A 154 9.60 -5.41 29.26
CA ARG A 154 9.32 -4.34 28.29
C ARG A 154 10.49 -3.97 27.37
N THR A 155 11.52 -4.80 27.27
CA THR A 155 12.64 -4.58 26.32
C THR A 155 12.20 -4.64 24.86
N ASP A 156 11.02 -5.20 24.60
CA ASP A 156 10.36 -5.30 23.29
C ASP A 156 10.02 -3.95 22.65
N LEU A 157 9.83 -2.90 23.46
CA LEU A 157 9.45 -1.56 22.98
C LEU A 157 10.44 -0.98 21.95
N ALA A 158 11.73 -1.33 22.06
CA ALA A 158 12.80 -0.85 21.19
C ALA A 158 13.11 -1.78 20.01
N TRP A 159 12.40 -2.90 19.85
CA TRP A 159 12.69 -3.89 18.81
C TRP A 159 12.54 -3.33 17.39
N LEU A 160 11.42 -2.66 17.11
CA LEU A 160 11.20 -2.07 15.79
C LEU A 160 12.19 -0.95 15.47
N ASP A 161 12.57 -0.14 16.46
CA ASP A 161 13.52 0.96 16.23
C ASP A 161 14.91 0.42 15.90
N ARG A 162 15.35 -0.65 16.57
CA ARG A 162 16.58 -1.37 16.19
C ARG A 162 16.48 -2.00 14.80
N ARG A 163 15.35 -2.62 14.47
CA ARG A 163 15.11 -3.20 13.13
C ARG A 163 15.18 -2.15 12.03
N LYS A 164 14.69 -0.93 12.30
CA LYS A 164 14.75 0.21 11.38
C LYS A 164 16.19 0.71 11.16
N ASN A 165 17.08 0.61 12.15
CA ASN A 165 18.50 0.95 11.94
C ASN A 165 19.20 0.00 10.95
N TRP A 166 18.70 -1.22 10.79
CA TRP A 166 19.18 -2.20 9.80
C TRP A 166 18.31 -2.25 8.54
N ARG A 167 17.55 -1.19 8.22
CA ARG A 167 16.78 -1.17 6.98
C ARG A 167 17.72 -1.20 5.77
N THR A 168 17.53 -2.22 4.93
CA THR A 168 18.17 -2.37 3.62
C THR A 168 17.23 -2.03 2.48
N TRP A 169 15.96 -1.71 2.77
CA TRP A 169 14.98 -1.34 1.76
C TRP A 169 15.45 -0.10 1.02
N ARG A 170 15.64 -0.27 -0.29
CA ARG A 170 15.89 0.82 -1.24
C ARG A 170 14.70 0.82 -2.19
N PRO A 171 14.11 1.98 -2.50
CA PRO A 171 13.16 2.09 -3.60
C PRO A 171 13.74 1.43 -4.86
N PRO A 172 12.92 0.75 -5.67
CA PRO A 172 13.40 0.21 -6.94
C PRO A 172 14.00 1.34 -7.78
N VAL A 173 15.06 1.03 -8.51
CA VAL A 173 15.59 1.98 -9.52
C VAL A 173 14.55 2.04 -10.63
N GLU A 174 13.90 3.19 -10.74
CA GLU A 174 12.91 3.45 -11.78
C GLU A 174 13.61 4.12 -12.96
N GLY A 175 13.27 3.67 -14.17
CA GLY A 175 13.81 4.22 -15.42
C GLY A 175 12.82 5.17 -16.08
N GLY A 176 13.17 5.66 -17.27
CA GLY A 176 12.29 6.49 -18.09
C GLY A 176 11.93 7.84 -17.46
N ASP A 177 10.79 8.39 -17.87
CA ASP A 177 10.27 9.62 -17.28
C ASP A 177 9.58 9.33 -15.94
N HIS A 178 9.70 10.25 -14.99
CA HIS A 178 9.18 10.06 -13.64
C HIS A 178 7.79 10.68 -13.48
N CYS A 179 7.06 10.13 -12.51
CA CYS A 179 5.77 10.62 -12.06
C CYS A 179 5.89 12.04 -11.52
N THR A 180 4.94 12.89 -11.89
CA THR A 180 4.90 14.31 -11.48
C THR A 180 4.60 14.49 -10.00
N LEU A 181 4.00 13.50 -9.34
CA LEU A 181 3.71 13.54 -7.91
C LEU A 181 4.72 12.73 -7.11
N MET A 182 4.87 11.45 -7.45
CA MET A 182 5.81 10.57 -6.78
C MET A 182 7.09 10.46 -7.61
N GLY A 183 7.92 11.49 -7.55
CA GLY A 183 9.14 11.61 -8.36
C GLY A 183 10.17 10.49 -8.20
N ASP A 184 9.99 9.56 -7.26
CA ASP A 184 10.80 8.33 -7.14
C ASP A 184 10.30 7.19 -8.06
N TRP A 185 9.14 7.34 -8.69
CA TRP A 185 8.47 6.30 -9.48
C TRP A 185 8.35 6.69 -10.96
N GLN A 186 8.52 5.72 -11.86
CA GLN A 186 8.30 5.91 -13.30
C GLN A 186 6.82 6.20 -13.58
N GLU A 187 6.55 7.00 -14.62
CA GLU A 187 5.19 7.18 -15.14
C GLU A 187 4.71 5.97 -15.97
N LEU A 188 3.40 5.75 -16.08
CA LEU A 188 2.85 4.50 -16.64
C LEU A 188 2.96 4.31 -18.16
N SER A 189 3.21 5.35 -18.96
CA SER A 189 3.26 5.21 -20.41
C SER A 189 4.51 4.46 -20.88
N GLY A 190 5.61 4.52 -20.13
CA GLY A 190 6.90 3.92 -20.46
C GLY A 190 7.68 4.66 -21.55
N HIS A 191 7.11 5.69 -22.17
CA HIS A 191 7.79 6.54 -23.15
C HIS A 191 8.72 7.54 -22.46
N VAL A 192 9.81 7.89 -23.12
CA VAL A 192 10.81 8.85 -22.66
C VAL A 192 10.80 10.07 -23.58
N ARG A 193 10.30 11.21 -23.08
CA ARG A 193 10.09 12.42 -23.88
C ARG A 193 11.36 12.96 -24.53
N SER A 194 12.50 12.80 -23.85
CA SER A 194 13.78 13.34 -24.29
C SER A 194 14.43 12.55 -25.42
N GLU A 195 13.94 11.32 -25.70
CA GLU A 195 14.53 10.47 -26.74
C GLU A 195 14.16 10.91 -28.15
N SER A 196 12.90 11.28 -28.40
CA SER A 196 12.48 11.78 -29.72
C SER A 196 11.14 12.51 -29.68
N THR A 197 10.86 13.31 -30.73
CA THR A 197 9.55 13.93 -30.93
C THR A 197 8.41 12.89 -31.03
N ALA A 198 8.68 11.72 -31.60
CA ALA A 198 7.72 10.64 -31.70
C ALA A 198 7.35 10.08 -30.32
N GLN A 199 8.34 9.77 -29.47
CA GLN A 199 8.10 9.31 -28.09
C GLN A 199 7.31 10.33 -27.27
N ARG A 200 7.65 11.62 -27.41
CA ARG A 200 6.90 12.70 -26.78
C ARG A 200 5.43 12.70 -27.19
N GLN A 201 5.14 12.57 -28.49
CA GLN A 201 3.76 12.53 -29.01
C GLN A 201 3.00 11.28 -28.53
N SER A 202 3.66 10.12 -28.50
CA SER A 202 3.06 8.87 -27.99
C SER A 202 2.74 8.96 -26.50
N GLN A 203 3.65 9.55 -25.70
CA GLN A 203 3.38 9.82 -24.28
C GLN A 203 2.20 10.77 -24.11
N ASP A 204 2.16 11.89 -24.84
CA ASP A 204 1.06 12.87 -24.77
C ASP A 204 -0.29 12.22 -25.15
N ALA A 205 -0.30 11.36 -26.17
CA ALA A 205 -1.49 10.62 -26.60
C ALA A 205 -1.98 9.61 -25.55
N PHE A 206 -1.06 8.86 -24.93
CA PHE A 206 -1.39 7.92 -23.84
C PHE A 206 -2.09 8.63 -22.69
N TRP A 207 -1.49 9.70 -22.17
CA TRP A 207 -2.03 10.45 -21.04
C TRP A 207 -3.35 11.15 -21.38
N THR A 208 -3.50 11.65 -22.61
CA THR A 208 -4.76 12.24 -23.07
C THR A 208 -5.90 11.22 -23.01
N LYS A 209 -5.70 10.01 -23.55
CA LYS A 209 -6.75 8.97 -23.52
C LYS A 209 -7.02 8.44 -22.11
N LEU A 210 -6.01 8.36 -21.25
CA LEU A 210 -6.24 7.95 -19.86
C LEU A 210 -7.12 8.98 -19.13
N ARG A 211 -6.88 10.28 -19.32
CA ARG A 211 -7.68 11.36 -18.70
C ARG A 211 -9.15 11.32 -19.13
N GLU A 212 -9.44 11.00 -20.38
CA GLU A 212 -10.81 10.81 -20.86
C GLU A 212 -11.59 9.69 -20.13
N LYS A 213 -10.88 8.78 -19.45
CA LYS A 213 -11.48 7.69 -18.66
C LYS A 213 -11.60 8.00 -17.18
N LEU A 214 -11.00 9.09 -16.70
CA LEU A 214 -11.13 9.49 -15.31
C LEU A 214 -12.49 10.15 -15.07
N PRO A 215 -13.16 9.82 -13.96
CA PRO A 215 -14.49 10.35 -13.64
C PRO A 215 -14.46 11.86 -13.38
N ASN A 216 -13.31 12.41 -12.96
CA ASN A 216 -13.12 13.84 -12.79
C ASN A 216 -11.83 14.31 -13.51
N PRO A 217 -11.91 15.22 -14.51
CA PRO A 217 -10.75 15.78 -15.20
C PRO A 217 -9.77 16.50 -14.27
N LEU A 218 -10.22 16.91 -13.07
CA LEU A 218 -9.33 17.47 -12.07
C LEU A 218 -8.39 16.42 -11.49
N ASP A 219 -8.65 15.12 -11.58
CA ASP A 219 -7.83 14.08 -10.94
C ASP A 219 -6.43 13.97 -11.54
N LEU A 220 -6.19 14.52 -12.73
CA LEU A 220 -4.87 14.69 -13.34
C LEU A 220 -4.80 16.06 -14.01
N ASP A 221 -3.80 16.88 -13.67
CA ASP A 221 -3.58 18.14 -14.40
C ASP A 221 -3.13 17.87 -15.87
N GLU A 222 -3.25 18.88 -16.75
CA GLU A 222 -2.96 18.72 -18.20
C GLU A 222 -1.52 18.26 -18.50
N GLN A 223 -0.61 18.43 -17.54
CA GLN A 223 0.80 18.01 -17.64
C GLN A 223 1.12 16.79 -16.75
N GLY A 224 0.12 16.31 -16.01
CA GLY A 224 0.25 15.29 -14.98
C GLY A 224 0.51 13.93 -15.60
N ARG A 225 1.56 13.29 -15.12
CA ARG A 225 2.00 11.95 -15.52
C ARG A 225 2.21 11.17 -14.23
N VAL A 226 1.49 10.08 -14.04
CA VAL A 226 1.35 9.51 -12.71
C VAL A 226 1.80 8.06 -12.66
N SER A 227 2.31 7.65 -11.50
CA SER A 227 2.63 6.26 -11.20
C SER A 227 1.38 5.53 -10.72
N THR A 228 1.49 4.21 -10.48
CA THR A 228 0.35 3.38 -10.07
C THR A 228 -0.39 3.96 -8.86
N ALA A 229 0.34 4.42 -7.84
CA ALA A 229 -0.16 4.82 -6.53
C ALA A 229 -1.19 5.96 -6.51
N GLU A 230 -1.19 6.87 -7.48
CA GLU A 230 -2.14 8.00 -7.52
C GLU A 230 -3.53 7.59 -8.00
N GLN A 231 -3.61 6.59 -8.91
CA GLN A 231 -4.89 6.11 -9.41
C GLN A 231 -5.74 5.40 -8.34
N PHE A 232 -5.10 5.00 -7.23
CA PHE A 232 -5.78 4.39 -6.09
C PHE A 232 -6.59 5.39 -5.27
N TRP A 233 -6.14 6.64 -5.15
CA TRP A 233 -6.85 7.65 -4.36
C TRP A 233 -8.21 8.00 -4.96
N ALA A 234 -8.31 8.01 -6.30
CA ALA A 234 -9.57 8.21 -7.00
C ALA A 234 -10.56 7.04 -6.82
N THR A 235 -10.04 5.82 -6.66
CA THR A 235 -10.87 4.60 -6.55
C THR A 235 -11.32 4.31 -5.12
N VAL A 236 -10.52 4.67 -4.11
CA VAL A 236 -10.86 4.48 -2.70
C VAL A 236 -11.83 5.55 -2.18
N ALA A 237 -11.93 6.69 -2.86
CA ALA A 237 -12.84 7.78 -2.50
C ALA A 237 -14.26 7.65 -3.09
N GLU A 238 -14.50 6.67 -3.96
CA GLU A 238 -15.82 6.32 -4.54
C GLU A 238 -16.39 5.06 -3.88
#